data_AF-A0A3R7M6I2-F1
#
_entry.id   AF-A0A3R7M6I2-F1
#
_cell.length_a   1.000
_cell.length_b   1.000
_cell.length_c   1.000
_cell.angle_alpha   90.00
_cell.angle_beta   90.00
_cell.angle_gamma   90.00
#
_symmetry.space_group_name_H-M   'P 1'
#
loop_
_entity.id
_entity.type
_entity.pdbx_description
1 polymer ?
#
loop_
_entity_poly.entity_id
_entity_poly.type
_entity_poly.pdbx_seq_one_letter_code
_entity_poly.pdbx_strand_id
1 'polypeptide(L)'
;MKQISILQSPVFSPFVARISILFLKPQEPNPIEYEIKVNRRWILLDYYDVPIRNKGVLSHIPTEHRSRFPKELRKQLRSELWILHKVESLNHFAFIHQIPGAQPPSSVASYWRNKTINKLRRSVMKNQVELMGGDWGDYKKRMMQMLQEQSGDDEDDVAQSVRMALDPTYPLELAERSRVAVERNMEIERAFHADVAKRFITDSPRECFDVKCAKINP
;
A
#
# COMPACT_ATOMS: atom_id res chain seq x y z
N MET A 1 -6.95 1.76 40.28
CA MET A 1 -6.20 2.00 39.04
C MET A 1 -5.55 0.69 38.61
N LYS A 2 -5.96 0.10 37.49
CA LYS A 2 -5.25 -1.05 36.89
C LYS A 2 -5.03 -0.73 35.41
N GLN A 3 -3.76 -0.59 35.05
CA GLN A 3 -3.28 -0.47 33.67
C GLN A 3 -3.70 -1.71 32.89
N ILE A 4 -4.46 -1.49 31.81
CA ILE A 4 -4.60 -2.47 30.74
C ILE A 4 -3.46 -2.14 29.77
N SER A 5 -2.48 -3.03 29.70
CA SER A 5 -1.35 -2.96 28.79
C SER A 5 -1.86 -3.10 27.35
N ILE A 6 -1.92 -1.96 26.66
CA ILE A 6 -2.08 -1.90 25.21
C ILE A 6 -0.72 -2.30 24.64
N LEU A 7 -0.68 -3.38 23.85
CA LEU A 7 0.42 -3.61 22.91
C LEU A 7 0.44 -2.43 21.93
N GLN A 8 1.21 -1.40 22.27
CA GLN A 8 1.44 -0.25 21.42
C GLN A 8 2.36 -0.68 20.28
N SER A 9 1.77 -1.00 19.13
CA SER A 9 2.47 -0.73 17.87
C SER A 9 2.56 0.79 17.71
N PRO A 10 3.73 1.36 17.41
CA PRO A 10 3.89 2.82 17.25
C PRO A 10 3.07 3.40 16.09
N VAL A 11 2.47 2.54 15.26
CA VAL A 11 1.72 2.91 14.04
C VAL A 11 0.20 2.83 14.23
N PHE A 12 -0.28 2.02 15.18
CA PHE A 12 -1.70 1.73 15.36
C PHE A 12 -2.17 2.12 16.76
N SER A 13 -3.16 3.01 16.84
CA SER A 13 -3.96 3.18 18.05
C SER A 13 -5.34 2.55 17.79
N PRO A 14 -5.60 1.33 18.28
CA PRO A 14 -6.95 0.77 18.22
C PRO A 14 -7.82 1.55 19.21
N PHE A 15 -8.60 2.52 18.72
CA PHE A 15 -9.60 3.17 19.55
C PHE A 15 -10.78 2.21 19.76
N VAL A 16 -11.00 1.90 21.03
CA VAL A 16 -11.93 0.90 21.53
C VAL A 16 -13.37 1.25 21.18
N ALA A 17 -14.12 0.22 20.78
CA ALA A 17 -15.56 0.21 20.53
C ALA A 17 -16.34 1.11 21.49
N ARG A 18 -16.88 2.21 20.97
CA ARG A 18 -17.86 3.04 21.67
C ARG A 18 -19.23 2.72 21.09
N ILE A 19 -20.12 2.24 21.95
CA ILE A 19 -21.54 2.12 21.62
C ILE A 19 -22.09 3.53 21.54
N SER A 20 -22.80 3.80 20.46
CA SER A 20 -23.15 5.14 19.96
C SER A 20 -23.74 6.02 21.07
N ILE A 21 -22.91 6.91 21.62
CA ILE A 21 -23.31 7.95 22.59
C ILE A 21 -24.38 8.89 21.98
N LEU A 22 -24.46 8.95 20.64
CA LEU A 22 -25.44 9.74 19.90
C LEU A 22 -26.90 9.47 20.28
N PHE A 23 -27.27 8.22 20.62
CA PHE A 23 -28.65 7.92 20.98
C PHE A 23 -29.07 8.53 22.32
N LEU A 24 -28.12 8.72 23.23
CA LEU A 24 -28.39 9.31 24.56
C LEU A 24 -28.29 10.84 24.55
N LYS A 25 -27.54 11.39 23.59
CA LYS A 25 -27.33 12.84 23.44
C LYS A 25 -27.36 13.25 21.96
N PRO A 26 -28.54 13.28 21.32
CA PRO A 26 -28.66 13.58 19.90
C PRO A 26 -28.38 15.06 19.55
N GLN A 27 -28.43 15.95 20.55
CA GLN A 27 -28.21 17.39 20.38
C GLN A 27 -26.72 17.76 20.33
N GLU A 28 -25.83 16.86 20.79
CA GLU A 28 -24.39 17.08 20.73
C GLU A 28 -23.81 16.53 19.42
N PRO A 29 -22.82 17.20 18.82
CA PRO A 29 -22.17 16.68 17.61
C PRO A 29 -21.44 15.37 17.92
N ASN A 30 -21.33 14.50 16.91
CA ASN A 30 -20.60 13.24 17.04
C ASN A 30 -19.13 13.54 17.43
N PRO A 31 -18.66 13.07 18.60
CA PRO A 31 -17.32 13.40 19.08
C PRO A 31 -16.21 12.82 18.20
N ILE A 32 -16.45 11.68 17.55
CA ILE A 32 -15.48 11.04 16.65
C ILE A 32 -15.41 11.80 15.34
N GLU A 33 -16.55 12.16 14.76
CA GLU A 33 -16.57 12.98 13.53
C GLU A 33 -16.00 14.38 13.76
N TYR A 34 -16.23 14.96 14.94
CA TYR A 34 -15.63 16.24 15.31
C TYR A 34 -14.10 16.18 15.26
N GLU A 35 -13.51 15.10 15.79
CA GLU A 35 -12.06 14.89 15.76
C GLU A 35 -11.51 14.76 14.33
N ILE A 36 -12.25 14.10 13.44
CA ILE A 36 -11.85 13.90 12.03
C ILE A 36 -12.03 15.19 11.22
N LYS A 37 -13.21 15.80 11.28
CA LYS A 37 -13.60 16.92 10.40
C LYS A 37 -13.07 18.27 10.88
N VAL A 38 -13.09 18.52 12.20
CA VAL A 38 -12.71 19.81 12.79
C VAL A 38 -11.24 19.82 13.19
N ASN A 39 -10.82 18.87 14.03
CA ASN A 39 -9.45 18.85 14.56
C ASN A 39 -8.41 18.33 13.56
N ARG A 40 -8.83 17.52 12.57
CA ARG A 40 -7.99 16.99 11.48
C ARG A 40 -6.67 16.38 11.97
N ARG A 41 -6.68 15.71 13.13
CA ARG A 41 -5.52 14.98 13.65
C ARG A 41 -5.48 13.52 13.19
N TRP A 42 -6.64 13.00 12.80
CA TRP A 42 -6.85 11.60 12.43
C TRP A 42 -7.60 11.51 11.12
N ILE A 43 -7.32 10.45 10.36
CA ILE A 43 -7.97 10.10 9.10
C ILE A 43 -8.70 8.78 9.32
N LEU A 44 -9.94 8.73 8.85
CA LEU A 44 -10.75 7.51 8.89
C LEU A 44 -10.21 6.51 7.88
N LEU A 45 -9.71 5.37 8.37
CA LEU A 45 -9.24 4.27 7.52
C LEU A 45 -10.41 3.38 7.12
N ASP A 46 -11.22 2.98 8.10
CA ASP A 46 -12.34 2.08 7.89
C ASP A 46 -13.36 2.23 9.04
N TYR A 47 -14.60 1.86 8.77
CA TYR A 47 -15.71 1.92 9.72
C TYR A 47 -16.60 0.69 9.60
N TYR A 48 -16.82 0.02 10.71
CA TYR A 48 -17.71 -1.13 10.80
C TYR A 48 -18.78 -0.89 11.87
N ASP A 49 -20.01 -1.31 11.60
CA ASP A 49 -21.08 -1.32 12.57
C ASP A 49 -21.85 -2.65 12.55
N VAL A 50 -22.22 -3.13 13.74
CA VAL A 50 -22.96 -4.39 13.90
C VAL A 50 -24.10 -4.20 14.91
N PRO A 51 -25.33 -4.64 14.61
CA PRO A 51 -26.43 -4.55 15.57
C PRO A 51 -26.17 -5.38 16.82
N ILE A 52 -26.50 -4.84 18.00
CA ILE A 52 -26.29 -5.55 19.26
C ILE A 52 -27.32 -6.68 19.40
N ARG A 53 -26.84 -7.93 19.41
CA ARG A 53 -27.69 -9.13 19.52
C ARG A 53 -27.93 -9.59 20.97
N ASN A 54 -27.02 -9.24 21.89
CA ASN A 54 -27.03 -9.76 23.24
C ASN A 54 -27.92 -8.97 24.20
N LYS A 55 -28.53 -9.69 25.15
CA LYS A 55 -29.28 -9.10 26.27
C LYS A 55 -28.30 -8.95 27.44
N GLY A 56 -27.96 -7.72 27.83
CA GLY A 56 -27.01 -7.46 28.90
C GLY A 56 -27.11 -6.04 29.46
N VAL A 57 -26.36 -5.79 30.53
CA VAL A 57 -26.17 -4.44 31.08
C VAL A 57 -24.93 -3.86 30.43
N LEU A 58 -25.04 -2.66 29.86
CA LEU A 58 -23.89 -1.96 29.28
C LEU A 58 -23.15 -1.19 30.36
N SER A 59 -21.81 -1.28 30.37
CA SER A 59 -20.95 -0.41 31.19
C SER A 59 -21.39 -0.28 32.65
N HIS A 60 -21.78 -1.39 33.28
CA HIS A 60 -22.31 -1.39 34.65
C HIS A 60 -21.24 -1.02 35.68
N ILE A 61 -21.51 0.00 36.48
CA ILE A 61 -20.69 0.34 37.66
C ILE A 61 -21.07 -0.64 38.78
N PRO A 62 -20.14 -1.47 39.33
CA PRO A 62 -20.49 -2.56 40.24
C PRO A 62 -21.31 -2.16 41.47
N THR A 63 -21.15 -0.92 41.95
CA THR A 63 -21.83 -0.35 43.12
C THR A 63 -23.21 0.23 42.83
N GLU A 64 -23.63 0.28 41.56
CA GLU A 64 -24.90 0.88 41.14
C GLU A 64 -25.96 -0.17 40.80
N HIS A 65 -27.19 0.29 40.59
CA HIS A 65 -28.30 -0.59 40.22
C HIS A 65 -28.16 -1.09 38.78
N ARG A 66 -28.35 -2.40 38.58
CA ARG A 66 -28.33 -3.05 37.26
C ARG A 66 -29.57 -2.69 36.44
N SER A 67 -29.51 -1.61 35.68
CA SER A 67 -30.55 -1.25 34.72
C SER A 67 -30.38 -1.99 33.38
N ARG A 68 -31.39 -2.72 32.93
CA ARG A 68 -31.43 -3.29 31.58
C ARG A 68 -32.01 -2.29 30.59
N PHE A 69 -31.45 -2.25 29.37
CA PHE A 69 -32.00 -1.38 28.32
C PHE A 69 -33.39 -1.83 27.84
N PRO A 70 -34.33 -0.90 27.61
CA PRO A 70 -35.59 -1.15 26.93
C PRO A 70 -35.37 -1.82 25.56
N LYS A 71 -36.37 -2.59 25.10
CA LYS A 71 -36.26 -3.34 23.84
C LYS A 71 -36.13 -2.41 22.63
N GLU A 72 -36.82 -1.29 22.69
CA GLU A 72 -36.92 -0.26 21.66
C GLU A 72 -35.55 0.39 21.47
N LEU A 73 -34.89 0.78 22.58
CA LEU A 73 -33.56 1.36 22.54
C LEU A 73 -32.51 0.35 22.08
N ARG A 74 -32.63 -0.92 22.48
CA ARG A 74 -31.70 -1.98 22.05
C ARG A 74 -31.71 -2.23 20.54
N LYS A 75 -32.87 -2.11 19.88
CA LYS A 75 -32.96 -2.26 18.42
C LYS A 75 -32.19 -1.18 17.67
N GLN A 76 -32.03 -0.01 18.30
CA GLN A 76 -31.35 1.14 17.72
C GLN A 76 -29.84 1.13 17.99
N LEU A 77 -29.40 0.48 19.07
CA LEU A 77 -27.99 0.40 19.42
C LEU A 77 -27.19 -0.46 18.41
N ARG A 78 -26.07 0.11 17.97
CA ARG A 78 -25.06 -0.58 17.17
C ARG A 78 -23.73 -0.59 17.91
N SER A 79 -22.99 -1.67 17.73
CA SER A 79 -21.59 -1.78 18.12
C SER A 79 -20.76 -1.23 16.98
N GLU A 80 -20.19 -0.05 17.18
CA GLU A 80 -19.36 0.62 16.18
C GLU A 80 -17.87 0.32 16.42
N LEU A 81 -17.12 0.19 15.34
CA LEU A 81 -15.68 0.08 15.32
C LEU A 81 -15.13 1.10 14.31
N TRP A 82 -14.39 2.07 14.83
CA TRP A 82 -13.76 3.12 14.06
C TRP A 82 -12.27 2.85 13.97
N ILE A 83 -11.75 2.64 12.76
CA ILE A 83 -10.32 2.43 12.52
C ILE A 83 -9.75 3.75 11.99
N LEU A 84 -8.90 4.38 12.80
CA LEU A 84 -8.31 5.68 12.50
C LEU A 84 -6.78 5.55 12.41
N HIS A 85 -6.16 6.32 11.52
CA HIS A 85 -4.71 6.51 11.51
C HIS A 85 -4.33 7.99 11.62
N LYS A 86 -3.10 8.25 12.06
CA LYS A 86 -2.57 9.62 12.14
C LYS A 86 -2.46 10.23 10.75
N VAL A 87 -2.66 11.54 10.64
CA VAL A 87 -2.42 12.30 9.41
C VAL A 87 -0.96 12.17 8.95
N GLU A 88 -0.01 12.15 9.89
CA GLU A 88 1.42 11.94 9.62
C GLU A 88 1.70 10.62 8.88
N SER A 89 0.86 9.60 9.09
CA SER A 89 0.99 8.29 8.47
C SER A 89 0.20 8.18 7.15
N LEU A 90 -0.29 9.28 6.58
CA LEU A 90 -1.05 9.28 5.33
C LEU A 90 -0.28 8.56 4.21
N ASN A 91 1.02 8.83 4.07
CA ASN A 91 1.84 8.18 3.03
C ASN A 91 1.88 6.65 3.16
N HIS A 92 1.78 6.11 4.38
CA HIS A 92 1.78 4.66 4.61
C HIS A 92 0.44 4.01 4.24
N PHE A 93 -0.66 4.72 4.45
CA PHE A 93 -2.02 4.25 4.18
C PHE A 93 -2.60 4.77 2.85
N ALA A 94 -1.86 5.60 2.11
CA ALA A 94 -2.30 6.22 0.86
C ALA A 94 -2.76 5.19 -0.18
N PHE A 95 -2.09 4.03 -0.22
CA PHE A 95 -2.49 2.91 -1.08
C PHE A 95 -3.85 2.31 -0.67
N ILE A 96 -4.13 2.20 0.63
CA ILE A 96 -5.43 1.70 1.12
C ILE A 96 -6.55 2.68 0.76
N HIS A 97 -6.25 3.98 0.80
CA HIS A 97 -7.15 5.05 0.37
C HIS A 97 -7.29 5.18 -1.15
N GLN A 98 -6.59 4.35 -1.93
CA GLN A 98 -6.60 4.38 -3.40
C GLN A 98 -6.20 5.75 -3.98
N ILE A 99 -5.30 6.47 -3.30
CA ILE A 99 -4.77 7.74 -3.79
C ILE A 99 -3.95 7.49 -5.06
N PRO A 100 -4.23 8.17 -6.19
CA PRO A 100 -3.48 7.98 -7.43
C PRO A 100 -1.97 8.19 -7.23
N GLY A 101 -1.15 7.24 -7.69
CA GLY A 101 0.31 7.29 -7.56
C GLY A 101 0.87 6.77 -6.22
N ALA A 102 0.01 6.35 -5.27
CA ALA A 102 0.47 5.75 -4.03
C ALA A 102 1.03 4.34 -4.25
N GLN A 103 2.25 4.08 -3.76
CA GLN A 103 2.87 2.75 -3.83
C GLN A 103 2.44 1.88 -2.63
N PRO A 104 2.12 0.59 -2.84
CA PRO A 104 1.81 -0.32 -1.75
C PRO A 104 3.02 -0.52 -0.84
N PRO A 105 2.84 -0.65 0.50
CA PRO A 105 3.93 -0.99 1.41
C PRO A 105 4.63 -2.28 0.96
N SER A 106 5.96 -2.36 1.04
CA SER A 106 6.76 -3.48 0.51
C SER A 106 6.38 -4.86 1.07
N SER A 107 5.97 -4.92 2.34
CA SER A 107 5.46 -6.12 3.02
C SER A 107 4.10 -6.58 2.48
N VAL A 108 3.30 -5.65 1.95
CA VAL A 108 1.98 -5.90 1.38
C VAL A 108 2.06 -6.08 -0.14
N ALA A 109 3.04 -5.46 -0.80
CA ALA A 109 3.29 -5.60 -2.24
C ALA A 109 3.54 -7.05 -2.67
N SER A 110 4.21 -7.84 -1.83
CA SER A 110 4.46 -9.26 -2.04
C SER A 110 3.25 -10.15 -1.68
N TYR A 111 2.45 -9.76 -0.68
CA TYR A 111 1.25 -10.49 -0.27
C TYR A 111 0.05 -10.26 -1.21
N TRP A 112 -0.09 -9.05 -1.76
CA TRP A 112 -1.10 -8.69 -2.75
C TRP A 112 -0.77 -9.17 -4.15
N ARG A 113 0.53 -9.40 -4.46
CA ARG A 113 0.97 -10.22 -5.61
C ARG A 113 0.75 -11.72 -5.33
N ASN A 114 -0.42 -12.08 -4.80
CA ASN A 114 -0.73 -13.43 -4.39
C ASN A 114 -0.76 -14.36 -5.61
N LYS A 115 0.06 -15.43 -5.61
CA LYS A 115 0.08 -16.46 -6.66
C LYS A 115 -1.31 -17.05 -6.95
N THR A 116 -2.19 -17.08 -5.95
CA THR A 116 -3.60 -17.49 -6.06
C THR A 116 -4.47 -16.52 -6.84
N ILE A 117 -4.31 -15.20 -6.66
CA ILE A 117 -5.03 -14.18 -7.47
C ILE A 117 -4.60 -14.26 -8.92
N ASN A 118 -3.31 -14.41 -9.21
CA ASN A 118 -2.83 -14.58 -10.57
C ASN A 118 -3.32 -15.89 -11.20
N LYS A 119 -3.43 -16.97 -10.43
CA LYS A 119 -4.05 -18.23 -10.88
C LYS A 119 -5.54 -18.05 -11.18
N LEU A 120 -6.28 -17.36 -10.31
CA LEU A 120 -7.70 -17.07 -10.50
C LEU A 120 -7.93 -16.18 -11.73
N ARG A 121 -7.14 -15.10 -11.88
CA ARG A 121 -7.22 -14.19 -13.03
C ARG A 121 -6.98 -14.94 -14.35
N ARG A 122 -5.97 -15.80 -14.42
CA ARG A 122 -5.73 -16.67 -15.59
C ARG A 122 -6.89 -17.64 -15.84
N SER A 123 -7.47 -18.22 -14.80
CA SER A 123 -8.63 -19.11 -14.93
C SER A 123 -9.87 -18.39 -15.44
N VAL A 124 -10.15 -17.18 -14.93
CA VAL A 124 -11.30 -16.38 -15.35
C VAL A 124 -11.13 -15.92 -16.79
N MET A 125 -9.94 -15.47 -17.19
CA MET A 125 -9.66 -15.08 -18.57
C MET A 125 -9.76 -16.27 -19.53
N LYS A 126 -9.22 -17.43 -19.15
CA LYS A 126 -9.34 -18.66 -19.94
C LYS A 126 -10.81 -19.04 -20.14
N ASN A 127 -11.59 -19.09 -19.06
CA ASN A 127 -13.01 -19.42 -19.13
C ASN A 127 -13.79 -18.42 -20.00
N GLN A 128 -13.46 -17.13 -19.94
CA GLN A 128 -14.11 -16.10 -20.75
C GLN A 128 -13.80 -16.26 -22.24
N VAL A 129 -12.54 -16.56 -22.59
CA VAL A 129 -12.14 -16.77 -23.99
C VAL A 129 -12.82 -18.02 -24.56
N GLU A 130 -12.86 -19.10 -23.78
CA GLU A 130 -13.55 -20.34 -24.15
C GLU A 130 -15.08 -20.14 -24.27
N LEU A 131 -15.69 -19.34 -23.37
CA LEU A 131 -17.11 -18.94 -23.44
C LEU A 131 -17.44 -18.13 -24.71
N MET A 132 -16.50 -17.32 -25.18
CA MET A 132 -16.64 -16.57 -26.43
C MET A 132 -16.32 -17.40 -27.68
N GLY A 133 -16.09 -18.72 -27.52
CA GLY A 133 -15.77 -19.64 -28.61
C GLY A 133 -14.35 -19.47 -29.17
N GLY A 134 -13.47 -18.76 -28.46
CA GLY A 134 -12.09 -18.54 -28.85
C GLY A 134 -11.15 -19.61 -28.30
N ASP A 135 -10.05 -19.87 -29.02
CA ASP A 135 -8.97 -20.70 -28.51
C ASP A 135 -8.04 -19.90 -27.57
N TRP A 136 -7.78 -20.46 -26.39
CA TRP A 136 -6.91 -19.83 -25.38
C TRP A 136 -5.45 -19.77 -25.84
N GLY A 137 -4.99 -20.75 -26.62
CA GLY A 137 -3.64 -20.78 -27.18
C GLY A 137 -3.40 -19.64 -28.17
N ASP A 138 -4.32 -19.47 -29.10
CA ASP A 138 -4.29 -18.37 -30.09
C ASP A 138 -4.44 -17.00 -29.42
N TYR A 139 -5.33 -16.88 -28.42
CA TYR A 139 -5.46 -15.66 -27.63
C TYR A 139 -4.16 -15.30 -26.92
N LYS A 140 -3.52 -16.27 -26.26
CA LYS A 140 -2.22 -16.07 -25.61
C LYS A 140 -1.14 -15.64 -26.60
N LYS A 141 -1.10 -16.25 -27.79
CA LYS A 141 -0.12 -15.92 -28.84
C LYS A 141 -0.31 -14.48 -29.35
N ARG A 142 -1.55 -14.07 -29.64
CA ARG A 142 -1.87 -12.68 -30.04
C ARG A 142 -1.55 -11.67 -28.94
N MET A 143 -1.83 -12.02 -27.68
CA MET A 143 -1.51 -11.16 -26.54
C MET A 143 0.00 -11.00 -26.36
N MET A 144 0.79 -12.07 -26.52
CA MET A 144 2.25 -11.98 -26.47
C MET A 144 2.80 -11.13 -27.62
N GLN A 145 2.27 -11.29 -28.83
CA GLN A 145 2.68 -10.50 -29.99
C GLN A 145 2.38 -9.01 -29.79
N MET A 146 1.19 -8.67 -29.29
CA MET A 146 0.81 -7.28 -28.98
C MET A 146 1.74 -6.63 -27.94
N LEU A 147 2.14 -7.39 -26.91
CA LEU A 147 3.08 -6.90 -25.89
C LEU A 147 4.50 -6.73 -26.42
N GLN A 148 4.90 -7.52 -27.43
CA GLN A 148 6.19 -7.37 -28.11
C GLN A 148 6.21 -6.19 -29.10
N GLU A 149 5.07 -5.89 -29.74
CA GLU A 149 4.96 -4.76 -30.67
C GLU A 149 4.90 -3.40 -29.96
N GLN A 150 4.49 -3.36 -28.68
CA GLN A 150 4.44 -2.14 -27.87
C GLN A 150 5.78 -1.75 -27.21
N SER A 151 6.81 -2.61 -27.22
CA SER A 151 8.07 -2.41 -26.49
C SER A 151 9.13 -1.60 -27.24
N GLY A 152 8.72 -0.54 -27.95
CA GLY A 152 9.62 0.32 -28.75
C GLY A 152 10.56 1.20 -27.92
N ASP A 153 10.13 1.64 -26.73
CA ASP A 153 10.92 2.41 -25.77
C ASP A 153 10.44 2.02 -24.37
N ASP A 154 11.39 1.63 -23.49
CA ASP A 154 11.22 1.23 -22.08
C ASP A 154 10.00 0.33 -21.77
N GLU A 155 10.24 -0.98 -21.65
CA GLU A 155 9.18 -1.96 -21.30
C GLU A 155 8.43 -1.56 -20.01
N ASP A 156 7.12 -1.33 -20.12
CA ASP A 156 6.19 -1.14 -18.99
C ASP A 156 6.29 -2.34 -18.01
N ASP A 157 6.46 -2.07 -16.72
CA ASP A 157 6.50 -3.06 -15.62
C ASP A 157 5.33 -4.07 -15.72
N VAL A 158 4.17 -3.61 -16.20
CA VAL A 158 3.00 -4.47 -16.40
C VAL A 158 3.24 -5.44 -17.56
N ALA A 159 3.75 -4.96 -18.70
CA ALA A 159 4.06 -5.79 -19.87
C ALA A 159 5.14 -6.83 -19.55
N GLN A 160 6.20 -6.43 -18.84
CA GLN A 160 7.25 -7.33 -18.38
C GLN A 160 6.70 -8.43 -17.45
N SER A 161 5.83 -8.06 -16.50
CA SER A 161 5.22 -9.03 -15.58
C SER A 161 4.31 -10.04 -16.28
N VAL A 162 3.60 -9.61 -17.33
CA VAL A 162 2.74 -10.49 -18.15
C VAL A 162 3.60 -11.43 -18.99
N ARG A 163 4.70 -10.94 -19.60
CA ARG A 163 5.64 -11.80 -20.34
C ARG A 163 6.28 -12.84 -19.43
N MET A 164 6.76 -12.47 -18.24
CA MET A 164 7.28 -13.43 -17.25
C MET A 164 6.25 -14.51 -16.84
N ALA A 165 4.96 -14.19 -16.89
CA ALA A 165 3.89 -15.13 -16.52
C ALA A 165 3.46 -16.05 -17.68
N LEU A 166 3.70 -15.65 -18.93
CA LEU A 166 3.23 -16.35 -20.13
C LEU A 166 4.35 -17.05 -20.89
N ASP A 167 5.57 -16.50 -20.86
CA ASP A 167 6.76 -17.00 -21.53
C ASP A 167 7.74 -17.61 -20.51
N PRO A 168 7.97 -18.93 -20.52
CA PRO A 168 8.90 -19.59 -19.60
C PRO A 168 10.38 -19.29 -19.91
N THR A 169 10.70 -18.79 -21.10
CA THR A 169 12.09 -18.46 -21.52
C THR A 169 12.48 -17.01 -21.25
N TYR A 170 11.51 -16.11 -21.13
CA TYR A 170 11.76 -14.68 -20.90
C TYR A 170 12.53 -14.35 -19.60
N PRO A 171 12.37 -15.06 -18.46
CA PRO A 171 13.21 -14.81 -17.28
C PRO A 171 14.71 -15.03 -17.53
N LEU A 172 15.08 -15.98 -18.41
CA LEU A 172 16.48 -16.21 -18.79
C LEU A 172 17.02 -15.06 -19.66
N GLU A 173 16.21 -14.57 -20.59
CA GLU A 173 16.56 -13.41 -21.43
C GLU A 173 16.78 -12.15 -20.59
N LEU A 174 15.94 -11.92 -19.58
CA LEU A 174 16.06 -10.77 -18.68
C LEU A 174 17.32 -10.88 -17.81
N ALA A 175 17.62 -12.07 -17.32
CA ALA A 175 18.85 -12.33 -16.55
C ALA A 175 20.10 -12.04 -17.39
N GLU A 176 20.09 -12.44 -18.67
CA GLU A 176 21.22 -12.20 -19.57
C GLU A 176 21.37 -10.71 -19.93
N ARG A 177 20.27 -10.00 -20.19
CA ARG A 177 20.29 -8.54 -20.37
C ARG A 177 20.84 -7.82 -19.14
N SER A 178 20.41 -8.25 -17.96
CA SER A 178 20.89 -7.69 -16.69
C SER A 178 22.39 -7.96 -16.49
N ARG A 179 22.87 -9.17 -16.80
CA ARG A 179 24.29 -9.52 -16.76
C ARG A 179 25.12 -8.59 -17.65
N VAL A 180 24.70 -8.42 -18.91
CA VAL A 180 25.38 -7.54 -19.88
C VAL A 180 25.39 -6.08 -19.41
N ALA A 181 24.29 -5.59 -18.85
CA ALA A 181 24.21 -4.23 -18.32
C ALA A 181 25.16 -4.02 -17.12
N VAL A 182 25.23 -5.00 -16.20
CA VAL A 182 26.15 -4.96 -15.05
C VAL A 182 27.60 -4.99 -15.51
N GLU A 183 27.96 -5.89 -16.42
CA GLU A 183 29.33 -5.96 -16.96
C GLU A 183 29.76 -4.65 -17.62
N ARG A 184 28.87 -4.06 -18.41
CA ARG A 184 29.12 -2.76 -19.05
C ARG A 184 29.27 -1.63 -18.02
N ASN A 185 28.45 -1.62 -16.98
CA ASN A 185 28.56 -0.65 -15.89
C ASN A 185 29.89 -0.81 -15.12
N MET A 186 30.32 -2.04 -14.86
CA MET A 186 31.61 -2.31 -14.21
C MET A 186 32.79 -1.84 -15.08
N GLU A 187 32.71 -2.02 -16.40
CA GLU A 187 33.70 -1.51 -17.35
C GLU A 187 33.76 0.02 -17.33
N ILE A 188 32.60 0.68 -17.36
CA ILE A 188 32.49 2.14 -17.31
C ILE A 188 33.02 2.68 -15.98
N GLU A 189 32.67 2.06 -14.86
CA GLU A 189 33.13 2.43 -13.53
C GLU A 189 34.65 2.27 -13.41
N ARG A 190 35.21 1.16 -13.91
CA ARG A 190 36.66 0.95 -13.95
C ARG A 190 37.36 2.01 -14.80
N ALA A 191 36.83 2.31 -15.98
CA ALA A 191 37.37 3.35 -16.86
C ALA A 191 37.29 4.74 -16.22
N PHE A 192 36.18 5.04 -15.53
CA PHE A 192 36.00 6.27 -14.77
C PHE A 192 37.03 6.40 -13.64
N HIS A 193 37.22 5.36 -12.83
CA HIS A 193 38.23 5.38 -11.77
C HIS A 193 39.66 5.53 -12.30
N ALA A 194 39.98 4.89 -13.42
CA ALA A 194 41.27 5.06 -14.09
C ALA A 194 41.47 6.50 -14.60
N ASP A 195 40.44 7.12 -15.18
CA ASP A 195 40.48 8.51 -15.65
C ASP A 195 40.60 9.49 -14.46
N VAL A 196 39.88 9.26 -13.37
CA VAL A 196 39.99 10.04 -12.13
C VAL A 196 41.40 9.94 -11.55
N ALA A 197 41.95 8.73 -11.40
CA ALA A 197 43.30 8.52 -10.88
C ALA A 197 44.37 9.19 -11.74
N LYS A 198 44.16 9.26 -13.07
CA LYS A 198 45.09 9.94 -13.99
C LYS A 198 44.98 11.47 -13.93
N ARG A 199 43.76 12.01 -13.77
CA ARG A 199 43.51 13.46 -13.78
C ARG A 199 43.81 14.14 -12.45
N PHE A 200 43.64 13.41 -11.34
CA PHE A 200 43.74 13.95 -9.98
C PHE A 200 44.89 13.30 -9.22
N ILE A 201 46.12 13.43 -9.76
CA ILE A 201 47.35 12.89 -9.15
C ILE A 201 47.85 13.79 -8.02
N THR A 202 47.80 15.11 -8.22
CA THR A 202 48.33 16.11 -7.27
C THR A 202 47.22 16.83 -6.51
N ASP A 203 46.09 17.06 -7.16
CA ASP A 203 45.01 17.90 -6.64
C ASP A 203 43.79 17.03 -6.38
N SER A 204 43.09 17.27 -5.27
CA SER A 204 41.85 16.53 -4.98
C SER A 204 40.76 16.90 -5.99
N PRO A 205 39.92 15.95 -6.44
CA PRO A 205 38.73 16.25 -7.25
C PRO A 205 37.85 17.33 -6.61
N ARG A 206 37.85 17.39 -5.27
CA ARG A 206 37.11 18.41 -4.52
C ARG A 206 37.71 19.80 -4.65
N GLU A 207 39.03 19.92 -4.63
CA GLU A 207 39.72 21.22 -4.75
C GLU A 207 39.51 21.81 -6.15
N CYS A 208 39.57 20.99 -7.20
CA CYS A 208 39.24 21.42 -8.56
C CYS A 208 37.77 21.85 -8.73
N PHE A 209 36.85 21.22 -8.02
CA PHE A 209 35.44 21.61 -8.01
C PHE A 209 35.23 22.95 -7.29
N ASP A 210 35.81 23.11 -6.10
CA ASP A 210 35.67 24.33 -5.30
C ASP A 210 36.30 25.55 -6.04
N VAL A 211 37.43 25.37 -6.74
CA VAL A 211 38.03 26.41 -7.61
C VAL A 211 37.15 26.75 -8.81
N LYS A 212 36.45 25.77 -9.41
CA LYS A 212 35.51 26.03 -10.50
C LYS A 212 34.26 26.76 -10.01
N CYS A 213 33.69 26.37 -8.88
CA CYS A 213 32.53 27.04 -8.29
C CYS A 213 32.87 28.47 -7.82
N ALA A 214 34.07 28.69 -7.27
CA ALA A 214 34.54 30.02 -6.91
C ALA A 214 34.74 30.96 -8.11
N LYS A 215 34.94 30.43 -9.32
CA LYS A 215 35.00 31.22 -10.57
C LYS A 215 33.62 31.56 -11.16
N ILE A 216 32.57 30.85 -10.74
CA ILE A 216 31.21 31.02 -11.27
C ILE A 216 30.40 32.04 -10.46
N ASN A 217 30.76 32.25 -9.19
CA ASN A 217 30.21 33.32 -8.36
C ASN A 217 31.28 34.41 -8.13
N PRO A 218 31.31 35.48 -8.96
CA PRO A 218 32.06 36.70 -8.64
C PRO A 218 31.44 37.43 -7.44
#